data_AF-A0A1I6Y082-F1
#
_entry.id   AF-A0A1I6Y082-F1
#
_cell.length_a   1.000
_cell.length_b   1.000
_cell.length_c   1.000
_cell.angle_alpha   90.00
_cell.angle_beta   90.00
_cell.angle_gamma   90.00
#
_symmetry.space_group_name_H-M   'P 1'
#
loop_
_entity.id
_entity.type
_entity.pdbx_description
1 polymer ?
#
loop_
_entity_poly.entity_id
_entity_poly.type
_entity_poly.pdbx_seq_one_letter_code
_entity_poly.pdbx_strand_id
1 'polypeptide(L)'
;MLNSLTAAPVNNPALTGTPTAPTAPAGTNTNQLATTAFVFNGYQQKSTQLTEFANVSLPNLTFPFRNGSAALQAGALSTLSLNFLSKSTVADMLALLTAAPIDNPTFTGDPKAPTPAAGDNDTSIATTAFVFNGYQPKSTQLTEFSALSLPNFTFPFRNGSGVLQGGTLSALSLTLLSKSTTADMRTVLALGSASQRDVGSSSGQIPDMGYFTSSKSLTGYQVLPGGVIL
;
A
#
# COMPACT_ATOMS: atom_id res chain seq x y z
N MET A 1 84.47 -35.60 -66.75
CA MET A 1 83.03 -35.60 -67.08
C MET A 1 82.54 -36.98 -66.67
N LEU A 2 81.93 -37.17 -65.52
CA LEU A 2 80.52 -36.91 -65.25
C LEU A 2 80.39 -36.47 -63.79
N ASN A 3 79.80 -35.30 -63.58
CA ASN A 3 79.30 -34.90 -62.28
C ASN A 3 78.29 -35.98 -61.84
N SER A 4 78.50 -36.53 -60.64
CA SER A 4 77.64 -37.51 -59.98
C SER A 4 76.16 -37.25 -60.30
N LEU A 5 75.47 -38.20 -60.93
CA LEU A 5 74.01 -38.17 -60.99
C LEU A 5 73.52 -38.24 -59.53
N THR A 6 73.18 -37.10 -58.94
CA THR A 6 72.71 -36.95 -57.55
C THR A 6 71.27 -37.47 -57.39
N ALA A 7 71.04 -38.73 -57.77
CA ALA A 7 69.75 -39.39 -57.65
C ALA A 7 69.60 -40.05 -56.27
N ALA A 8 68.37 -40.08 -55.76
CA ALA A 8 68.05 -40.81 -54.53
C ALA A 8 68.06 -42.34 -54.77
N PRO A 9 68.41 -43.17 -53.77
CA PRO A 9 68.28 -44.62 -53.85
C PRO A 9 66.86 -45.07 -54.17
N VAL A 10 66.72 -46.13 -54.97
CA VAL A 10 65.41 -46.70 -55.37
C VAL A 10 64.63 -47.21 -54.15
N ASN A 11 65.33 -47.83 -53.21
CA ASN A 11 64.75 -48.36 -51.99
C ASN A 11 65.27 -47.55 -50.80
N ASN A 12 64.36 -47.24 -49.88
CA ASN A 12 64.64 -46.53 -48.64
C ASN A 12 65.44 -45.23 -48.84
N PRO A 13 65.03 -44.32 -49.75
CA PRO A 13 65.67 -43.03 -49.89
C PRO A 13 65.58 -42.26 -48.56
N ALA A 14 66.71 -41.84 -48.02
CA ALA A 14 66.75 -40.97 -46.86
C ALA A 14 66.39 -39.54 -47.28
N LEU A 15 65.35 -38.96 -46.67
CA LEU A 15 64.98 -37.57 -46.87
C LEU A 15 65.74 -36.68 -45.87
N THR A 16 66.39 -35.63 -46.35
CA THR A 16 67.07 -34.62 -45.52
C THR A 16 66.52 -33.22 -45.84
N GLY A 17 66.69 -32.24 -44.93
CA GLY A 17 66.14 -30.88 -45.09
C GLY A 17 64.63 -30.81 -44.80
N THR A 18 63.90 -29.97 -45.55
CA THR A 18 62.43 -29.82 -45.49
C THR A 18 61.78 -30.28 -46.82
N PRO A 19 61.56 -31.59 -47.01
CA PRO A 19 60.90 -32.13 -48.19
C PRO A 19 59.50 -31.53 -48.37
N THR A 20 59.11 -31.28 -49.62
CA THR A 20 57.76 -30.82 -49.98
C THR A 20 57.03 -31.88 -50.78
N ALA A 21 55.72 -31.99 -50.59
CA ALA A 21 54.83 -32.83 -51.38
C ALA A 21 53.49 -32.10 -51.60
N PRO A 22 52.72 -32.42 -52.65
CA PRO A 22 51.41 -31.82 -52.86
C PRO A 22 50.43 -32.16 -51.71
N THR A 23 49.65 -31.17 -51.26
CA THR A 23 48.58 -31.38 -50.28
C THR A 23 47.38 -32.02 -50.97
N ALA A 24 47.00 -33.22 -50.53
CA ALA A 24 45.82 -33.91 -51.04
C ALA A 24 44.51 -33.18 -50.64
N PRO A 25 43.42 -33.32 -51.41
CA PRO A 25 42.09 -32.83 -51.01
C PRO A 25 41.59 -33.53 -49.73
N ALA A 26 40.73 -32.84 -48.96
CA ALA A 26 40.11 -33.41 -47.76
C ALA A 26 39.32 -34.70 -48.07
N GLY A 27 39.37 -35.68 -47.17
CA GLY A 27 38.70 -36.99 -47.34
C GLY A 27 39.47 -38.01 -48.20
N THR A 28 40.67 -37.69 -48.69
CA THR A 28 41.52 -38.64 -49.43
C THR A 28 41.96 -39.79 -48.52
N ASN A 29 41.66 -41.04 -48.91
CA ASN A 29 42.07 -42.26 -48.22
C ASN A 29 42.79 -43.22 -49.19
N THR A 30 44.03 -42.90 -49.52
CA THR A 30 44.88 -43.67 -50.44
C THR A 30 46.28 -43.85 -49.85
N ASN A 31 47.13 -44.61 -50.52
CA ASN A 31 48.52 -44.84 -50.10
C ASN A 31 49.47 -43.64 -50.38
N GLN A 32 48.94 -42.47 -50.74
CA GLN A 32 49.72 -41.24 -50.94
C GLN A 32 50.34 -40.74 -49.62
N LEU A 33 51.51 -40.11 -49.70
CA LEU A 33 52.13 -39.42 -48.56
C LEU A 33 51.24 -38.28 -48.04
N ALA A 34 50.99 -38.24 -46.74
CA ALA A 34 50.28 -37.14 -46.09
C ALA A 34 51.22 -35.96 -45.82
N THR A 35 50.77 -34.74 -46.16
CA THR A 35 51.46 -33.50 -45.78
C THR A 35 50.98 -33.02 -44.41
N THR A 36 51.79 -32.22 -43.70
CA THR A 36 51.37 -31.61 -42.42
C THR A 36 50.14 -30.70 -42.59
N ALA A 37 50.02 -30.00 -43.72
CA ALA A 37 48.84 -29.22 -44.06
C ALA A 37 47.58 -30.08 -44.25
N PHE A 38 47.70 -31.26 -44.88
CA PHE A 38 46.60 -32.22 -45.00
C PHE A 38 46.13 -32.70 -43.62
N VAL A 39 47.06 -33.09 -42.74
CA VAL A 39 46.74 -33.54 -41.37
C VAL A 39 46.13 -32.40 -40.55
N PHE A 40 46.67 -31.19 -40.63
CA PHE A 40 46.15 -30.04 -39.90
C PHE A 40 44.72 -29.66 -40.34
N ASN A 41 44.43 -29.71 -41.64
CA ASN A 41 43.10 -29.38 -42.16
C ASN A 41 42.09 -30.53 -42.04
N GLY A 42 42.56 -31.77 -41.94
CA GLY A 42 41.71 -32.97 -41.93
C GLY A 42 41.20 -33.41 -40.56
N TYR A 43 41.77 -32.89 -39.47
CA TYR A 43 41.43 -33.30 -38.10
C TYR A 43 41.11 -32.10 -37.20
N GLN A 44 40.11 -32.27 -36.33
CA GLN A 44 39.89 -31.33 -35.23
C GLN A 44 41.10 -31.33 -34.30
N GLN A 45 41.62 -30.15 -33.95
CA GLN A 45 42.72 -30.05 -33.00
C GLN A 45 42.31 -30.57 -31.63
N LYS A 46 43.17 -31.35 -31.00
CA LYS A 46 42.95 -31.87 -29.65
C LYS A 46 43.00 -30.72 -28.63
N SER A 47 41.82 -30.21 -28.27
CA SER A 47 41.63 -29.30 -27.14
C SER A 47 41.31 -30.13 -25.89
N THR A 48 41.83 -29.71 -24.73
CA THR A 48 41.45 -30.29 -23.43
C THR A 48 39.94 -30.15 -23.20
N GLN A 49 39.36 -29.02 -23.57
CA GLN A 49 37.92 -28.77 -23.49
C GLN A 49 37.13 -29.69 -24.44
N LEU A 50 37.59 -29.87 -25.68
CA LEU A 50 36.91 -30.76 -26.64
C LEU A 50 37.01 -32.23 -26.20
N THR A 51 38.13 -32.61 -25.58
CA THR A 51 38.31 -33.93 -24.97
C THR A 51 37.37 -34.12 -23.79
N GLU A 52 37.20 -33.11 -22.94
CA GLU A 52 36.21 -33.13 -21.85
C GLU A 52 34.78 -33.30 -22.39
N PHE A 53 34.35 -32.49 -23.37
CA PHE A 53 33.02 -32.59 -23.98
C PHE A 53 32.76 -33.95 -24.63
N ALA A 54 33.73 -34.50 -25.36
CA ALA A 54 33.60 -35.81 -26.00
C ALA A 54 33.46 -36.96 -25.00
N ASN A 55 33.98 -36.79 -23.79
CA ASN A 55 33.90 -37.79 -22.71
C ASN A 55 32.66 -37.63 -21.82
N VAL A 56 31.85 -36.57 -22.00
CA VAL A 56 30.60 -36.43 -21.26
C VAL A 56 29.53 -37.34 -21.88
N SER A 57 29.15 -38.39 -21.16
CA SER A 57 27.94 -39.14 -21.47
C SER A 57 26.72 -38.30 -21.11
N LEU A 58 25.95 -37.88 -22.10
CA LEU A 58 24.72 -37.10 -21.94
C LEU A 58 23.49 -38.00 -22.11
N PRO A 59 23.00 -38.68 -21.06
CA PRO A 59 21.71 -39.34 -21.13
C PRO A 59 20.59 -38.32 -21.44
N ASN A 60 19.45 -38.79 -21.92
CA ASN A 60 18.34 -37.94 -22.33
C ASN A 60 18.00 -36.90 -21.23
N LEU A 61 17.78 -35.64 -21.63
CA LEU A 61 17.49 -34.52 -20.74
C LEU A 61 18.62 -34.18 -19.75
N THR A 62 19.88 -34.45 -20.07
CA THR A 62 21.03 -33.89 -19.32
C THR A 62 21.70 -32.74 -20.04
N PHE A 63 22.15 -31.74 -19.29
CA PHE A 63 22.92 -30.62 -19.80
C PHE A 63 24.37 -30.68 -19.29
N PRO A 64 25.38 -30.42 -20.13
CA PRO A 64 26.77 -30.36 -19.68
C PRO A 64 27.03 -29.08 -18.88
N PHE A 65 27.59 -29.20 -17.68
CA PHE A 65 27.95 -28.05 -16.85
C PHE A 65 29.32 -28.27 -16.19
N ARG A 66 30.00 -27.18 -15.82
CA ARG A 66 31.14 -27.22 -14.89
C ARG A 66 30.66 -26.76 -13.53
N ASN A 67 31.10 -27.45 -12.49
CA ASN A 67 31.00 -26.94 -11.12
C ASN A 67 32.42 -26.56 -10.66
N GLY A 68 32.76 -25.27 -10.75
CA GLY A 68 34.10 -24.77 -10.47
C GLY A 68 35.17 -25.31 -11.43
N SER A 69 36.37 -25.56 -10.91
CA SER A 69 37.52 -26.10 -11.68
C SER A 69 37.43 -27.61 -11.97
N ALA A 70 36.32 -28.27 -11.65
CA ALA A 70 36.13 -29.69 -11.91
C ALA A 70 35.93 -29.99 -13.41
N ALA A 71 36.10 -31.26 -13.79
CA ALA A 71 35.76 -31.74 -15.12
C ALA A 71 34.29 -31.44 -15.47
N LEU A 72 34.02 -31.34 -16.78
CA LEU A 72 32.66 -31.22 -17.30
C LEU A 72 31.80 -32.41 -16.83
N GLN A 73 30.62 -32.12 -16.29
CA GLN A 73 29.68 -33.10 -15.74
C GLN A 73 28.34 -33.01 -16.50
N ALA A 74 27.58 -34.10 -16.51
CA ALA A 74 26.21 -34.13 -17.03
C ALA A 74 25.20 -34.01 -15.88
N GLY A 75 24.30 -33.02 -15.95
CA GLY A 75 23.27 -32.81 -14.92
C GLY A 75 21.89 -33.01 -15.50
N ALA A 76 21.04 -33.78 -14.82
CA ALA A 76 19.65 -34.00 -15.25
C ALA A 76 18.83 -32.71 -15.14
N LEU A 77 18.11 -32.38 -16.20
CA LEU A 77 17.11 -31.33 -16.22
C LEU A 77 15.84 -31.84 -15.55
N SER A 78 15.38 -31.12 -14.53
CA SER A 78 14.06 -31.32 -13.96
C SER A 78 12.96 -30.90 -14.95
N THR A 79 11.74 -31.40 -14.75
CA THR A 79 10.55 -30.95 -15.50
C THR A 79 10.40 -29.43 -15.47
N LEU A 80 10.68 -28.80 -14.32
CA LEU A 80 10.61 -27.34 -14.19
C LEU A 80 11.64 -26.65 -15.09
N SER A 81 12.88 -27.12 -15.11
CA SER A 81 13.92 -26.55 -15.98
C SER A 81 13.64 -26.77 -17.47
N LEU A 82 13.08 -27.92 -17.86
CA LEU A 82 12.64 -28.17 -19.24
C LEU A 82 11.48 -27.25 -19.65
N ASN A 83 10.51 -27.04 -18.75
CA ASN A 83 9.38 -26.15 -18.99
C ASN A 83 9.81 -24.68 -19.00
N PHE A 84 10.83 -24.31 -18.22
CA PHE A 84 11.42 -22.98 -18.24
C PHE A 84 12.15 -22.72 -19.55
N LEU A 85 13.01 -23.65 -19.99
CA LEU A 85 13.74 -23.59 -21.26
C LEU A 85 12.81 -23.61 -22.49
N SER A 86 11.56 -24.06 -22.35
CA SER A 86 10.58 -24.08 -23.44
C SER A 86 9.77 -22.78 -23.56
N LYS A 87 9.91 -21.83 -22.64
CA LYS A 87 9.22 -20.53 -22.72
C LYS A 87 10.00 -19.54 -23.58
N SER A 88 9.28 -18.76 -24.38
CA SER A 88 9.84 -17.71 -25.24
C SER A 88 9.65 -16.29 -24.69
N THR A 89 8.84 -16.12 -23.63
CA THR A 89 8.56 -14.81 -23.04
C THR A 89 8.83 -14.82 -21.53
N VAL A 90 9.23 -13.65 -21.01
CA VAL A 90 9.41 -13.45 -19.56
C VAL A 90 8.10 -13.66 -18.80
N ALA A 91 6.96 -13.27 -19.39
CA ALA A 91 5.65 -13.46 -18.79
C ALA A 91 5.32 -14.95 -18.56
N ASP A 92 5.58 -15.81 -19.54
CA ASP A 92 5.33 -17.25 -19.43
C ASP A 92 6.30 -17.92 -18.44
N MET A 93 7.56 -17.48 -18.41
CA MET A 93 8.54 -17.95 -17.42
C MET A 93 8.12 -17.59 -16.00
N LEU A 94 7.64 -16.36 -15.81
CA LEU A 94 7.21 -15.85 -14.52
C LEU A 94 5.94 -16.57 -14.03
N ALA A 95 4.98 -16.82 -14.94
CA ALA A 95 3.78 -17.59 -14.64
C ALA A 95 4.12 -19.03 -14.20
N LEU A 96 5.08 -19.67 -14.85
CA LEU A 96 5.57 -21.00 -14.45
C LEU A 96 6.16 -20.99 -13.02
N LEU A 97 6.83 -19.91 -12.65
CA LEU A 97 7.41 -19.72 -11.32
C LEU A 97 6.40 -19.19 -10.28
N THR A 98 5.14 -18.97 -10.67
CA THR A 98 4.11 -18.34 -9.80
C THR A 98 4.56 -17.00 -9.21
N ALA A 99 5.40 -16.28 -9.93
CA ALA A 99 5.98 -15.03 -9.48
C ALA A 99 5.28 -13.82 -10.14
N ALA A 100 5.59 -12.61 -9.65
CA ALA A 100 5.12 -11.34 -10.20
C ALA A 100 6.32 -10.50 -10.70
N PRO A 101 6.14 -9.58 -11.68
CA PRO A 101 7.21 -8.69 -12.10
C PRO A 101 7.67 -7.81 -10.93
N ILE A 102 8.97 -7.47 -10.91
CA ILE A 102 9.52 -6.58 -9.87
C ILE A 102 8.95 -5.16 -9.98
N ASP A 103 8.82 -4.67 -11.21
CA ASP A 103 8.28 -3.35 -11.51
C ASP A 103 6.83 -3.46 -11.99
N ASN A 104 5.97 -2.61 -11.44
CA ASN A 104 4.55 -2.49 -11.81
C ASN A 104 3.79 -3.84 -11.80
N PRO A 105 3.87 -4.65 -10.71
CA PRO A 105 3.08 -5.87 -10.63
C PRO A 105 1.58 -5.55 -10.68
N THR A 106 0.84 -6.28 -11.50
CA THR A 106 -0.62 -6.25 -11.47
C THR A 106 -1.11 -7.24 -10.42
N PHE A 107 -1.65 -6.75 -9.31
CA PHE A 107 -2.27 -7.60 -8.30
C PHE A 107 -3.67 -8.03 -8.74
N THR A 108 -4.01 -9.30 -8.53
CA THR A 108 -5.34 -9.88 -8.83
C THR A 108 -5.87 -10.63 -7.60
N GLY A 109 -7.18 -10.88 -7.53
CA GLY A 109 -7.83 -11.52 -6.38
C GLY A 109 -8.04 -10.56 -5.20
N ASP A 110 -7.79 -11.03 -3.98
CA ASP A 110 -7.82 -10.24 -2.72
C ASP A 110 -6.39 -10.13 -2.14
N PRO A 111 -5.56 -9.19 -2.62
CA PRO A 111 -4.18 -9.03 -2.17
C PRO A 111 -4.15 -8.66 -0.68
N LYS A 112 -3.30 -9.34 0.10
CA LYS A 112 -3.13 -9.09 1.53
C LYS A 112 -1.81 -8.40 1.80
N ALA A 113 -1.85 -7.33 2.59
CA ALA A 113 -0.69 -6.66 3.15
C ALA A 113 -0.84 -6.56 4.68
N PRO A 114 0.25 -6.47 5.45
CA PRO A 114 0.18 -6.15 6.88
C PRO A 114 -0.53 -4.81 7.10
N THR A 115 -1.43 -4.74 8.09
CA THR A 115 -2.11 -3.49 8.45
C THR A 115 -1.14 -2.61 9.25
N PRO A 116 -0.79 -1.40 8.75
CA PRO A 116 0.04 -0.47 9.50
C PRO A 116 -0.60 -0.01 10.82
N ALA A 117 0.20 0.51 11.74
CA ALA A 117 -0.30 1.07 13.00
C ALA A 117 -1.02 2.41 12.75
N ALA A 118 -2.00 2.76 13.59
CA ALA A 118 -2.71 4.04 13.44
C ALA A 118 -1.75 5.23 13.58
N GLY A 119 -1.89 6.23 12.69
CA GLY A 119 -1.02 7.42 12.66
C GLY A 119 0.30 7.25 11.91
N ASP A 120 0.54 6.07 11.32
CA ASP A 120 1.69 5.84 10.43
C ASP A 120 1.63 6.75 9.19
N ASN A 121 2.74 7.39 8.86
CA ASN A 121 2.84 8.44 7.84
C ASN A 121 3.99 8.22 6.85
N ASP A 122 4.42 6.97 6.67
CA ASP A 122 5.46 6.58 5.73
C ASP A 122 4.89 6.10 4.37
N THR A 123 5.71 5.38 3.59
CA THR A 123 5.36 4.87 2.26
C THR A 123 4.77 3.45 2.28
N SER A 124 4.31 2.96 3.42
CA SER A 124 3.69 1.64 3.56
C SER A 124 2.35 1.54 2.82
N ILE A 125 1.99 0.33 2.40
CA ILE A 125 0.71 0.07 1.74
C ILE A 125 -0.44 0.18 2.75
N ALA A 126 -1.38 1.09 2.52
CA ALA A 126 -2.58 1.21 3.33
C ALA A 126 -3.53 0.02 3.08
N THR A 127 -3.91 -0.71 4.12
CA THR A 127 -4.95 -1.76 4.05
C THR A 127 -6.34 -1.16 4.24
N THR A 128 -7.38 -1.89 3.83
CA THR A 128 -8.78 -1.49 4.08
C THR A 128 -9.08 -1.30 5.58
N ALA A 129 -8.48 -2.12 6.44
CA ALA A 129 -8.59 -1.99 7.90
C ALA A 129 -7.90 -0.71 8.42
N PHE A 130 -6.72 -0.36 7.90
CA PHE A 130 -6.04 0.88 8.25
C PHE A 130 -6.89 2.11 7.89
N VAL A 131 -7.42 2.13 6.66
CA VAL A 131 -8.31 3.21 6.21
C VAL A 131 -9.58 3.26 7.05
N PHE A 132 -10.19 2.13 7.42
CA PHE A 132 -11.40 2.18 8.23
C PHE A 132 -11.16 2.74 9.64
N ASN A 133 -10.01 2.42 10.26
CA ASN A 133 -9.70 2.88 11.62
C ASN A 133 -9.35 4.37 11.70
N GLY A 134 -8.91 4.99 10.60
CA GLY A 134 -8.51 6.40 10.57
C GLY A 134 -9.67 7.39 10.37
N TYR A 135 -10.88 6.93 10.06
CA TYR A 135 -11.99 7.79 9.65
C TYR A 135 -13.22 7.59 10.54
N GLN A 136 -13.92 8.69 10.82
CA GLN A 136 -15.24 8.61 11.43
C GLN A 136 -16.23 7.99 10.41
N PRO A 137 -17.06 7.00 10.81
CA PRO A 137 -18.09 6.48 9.92
C PRO A 137 -19.01 7.60 9.42
N LYS A 138 -19.36 7.55 8.14
CA LYS A 138 -20.33 8.49 7.56
C LYS A 138 -21.64 8.39 8.33
N SER A 139 -21.97 9.43 9.09
CA SER A 139 -23.23 9.57 9.81
C SER A 139 -24.13 10.55 9.07
N THR A 140 -25.41 10.21 8.95
CA THR A 140 -26.45 11.14 8.45
C THR A 140 -26.45 12.42 9.27
N GLN A 141 -26.28 12.32 10.60
CA GLN A 141 -26.26 13.46 11.51
C GLN A 141 -25.08 14.40 11.25
N LEU A 142 -23.88 13.86 11.03
CA LEU A 142 -22.69 14.66 10.74
C LEU A 142 -22.75 15.27 9.34
N THR A 143 -23.40 14.58 8.40
CA THR A 143 -23.66 15.09 7.06
C THR A 143 -24.66 16.25 7.11
N GLU A 144 -25.73 16.13 7.91
CA GLU A 144 -26.69 17.21 8.16
C GLU A 144 -26.01 18.41 8.85
N PHE A 145 -25.11 18.16 9.80
CA PHE A 145 -24.40 19.21 10.52
C PHE A 145 -23.32 19.91 9.67
N SER A 146 -22.60 19.18 8.82
CA SER A 146 -21.58 19.76 7.93
C SER A 146 -22.19 20.60 6.79
N ALA A 147 -23.42 20.28 6.38
CA ALA A 147 -24.18 21.05 5.41
C ALA A 147 -24.82 22.32 6.01
N LEU A 148 -24.75 22.50 7.33
CA LEU A 148 -25.42 23.58 8.03
C LEU A 148 -24.63 24.90 7.91
N SER A 149 -25.03 25.75 6.96
CA SER A 149 -24.51 27.11 6.83
C SER A 149 -25.23 28.04 7.81
N LEU A 150 -24.54 28.44 8.87
CA LEU A 150 -25.10 29.26 9.95
C LEU A 150 -24.50 30.67 9.92
N PRO A 151 -25.33 31.73 9.92
CA PRO A 151 -24.85 33.07 10.25
C PRO A 151 -24.41 33.12 11.72
N ASN A 152 -23.57 34.10 12.09
CA ASN A 152 -23.18 34.32 13.48
C ASN A 152 -24.41 34.33 14.41
N PHE A 153 -24.27 33.71 15.59
CA PHE A 153 -25.31 33.61 16.63
C PHE A 153 -26.51 32.71 16.32
N THR A 154 -26.32 31.73 15.44
CA THR A 154 -27.35 30.73 15.15
C THR A 154 -27.06 29.44 15.91
N PHE A 155 -28.00 29.01 16.74
CA PHE A 155 -27.87 27.75 17.47
C PHE A 155 -28.44 26.60 16.62
N PRO A 156 -27.72 25.48 16.46
CA PRO A 156 -28.23 24.32 15.73
C PRO A 156 -29.30 23.59 16.56
N PHE A 157 -30.44 23.26 15.95
CA PHE A 157 -31.51 22.48 16.59
C PHE A 157 -32.21 21.56 15.58
N ARG A 158 -32.89 20.51 16.04
CA ARG A 158 -33.83 19.73 15.21
C ARG A 158 -35.22 20.32 15.33
N ASN A 159 -35.90 20.54 14.20
CA ASN A 159 -37.30 20.93 14.22
C ASN A 159 -38.22 19.74 14.57
N GLY A 160 -39.54 19.97 14.66
CA GLY A 160 -40.53 18.92 14.94
C GLY A 160 -40.59 17.79 13.89
N SER A 161 -39.98 18.00 12.71
CA SER A 161 -39.83 17.00 11.65
C SER A 161 -38.45 16.31 11.67
N GLY A 162 -37.63 16.57 12.68
CA GLY A 162 -36.30 15.96 12.86
C GLY A 162 -35.19 16.55 11.99
N VAL A 163 -35.44 17.60 11.21
CA VAL A 163 -34.44 18.23 10.32
C VAL A 163 -33.55 19.18 11.14
N LEU A 164 -32.21 19.05 10.99
CA LEU A 164 -31.27 20.02 11.56
C LEU A 164 -31.39 21.37 10.85
N GLN A 165 -31.61 22.42 11.64
CA GLN A 165 -31.74 23.80 11.18
C GLN A 165 -30.97 24.75 12.12
N GLY A 166 -30.76 25.97 11.66
CA GLY A 166 -30.22 27.05 12.45
C GLY A 166 -31.30 28.01 12.93
N GLY A 167 -31.34 28.31 14.23
CA GLY A 167 -32.22 29.33 14.81
C GLY A 167 -31.42 30.54 15.29
N THR A 168 -31.69 31.72 14.77
CA THR A 168 -31.01 32.96 15.19
C THR A 168 -31.39 33.29 16.63
N LEU A 169 -30.40 33.38 17.51
CA LEU A 169 -30.61 33.83 18.88
C LEU A 169 -30.73 35.35 18.92
N SER A 170 -31.71 35.86 19.66
CA SER A 170 -31.82 37.30 19.91
C SER A 170 -30.67 37.80 20.80
N ALA A 171 -30.40 39.11 20.77
CA ALA A 171 -29.43 39.73 21.69
C ALA A 171 -29.76 39.48 23.17
N LEU A 172 -31.06 39.48 23.52
CA LEU A 172 -31.52 39.14 24.87
C LEU A 172 -31.20 37.68 25.21
N SER A 173 -31.45 36.75 24.28
CA SER A 173 -31.18 35.32 24.45
C SER A 173 -29.69 35.07 24.67
N LEU A 174 -28.83 35.70 23.87
CA LEU A 174 -27.37 35.62 24.02
C LEU A 174 -26.90 36.17 25.37
N THR A 175 -27.45 37.32 25.77
CA THR A 175 -27.12 37.95 27.05
C THR A 175 -27.57 37.10 28.22
N LEU A 176 -28.71 36.42 28.11
CA LEU A 176 -29.23 35.53 29.14
C LEU A 176 -28.40 34.24 29.25
N LEU A 177 -28.06 33.63 28.11
CA LEU A 177 -27.19 32.45 28.01
C LEU A 177 -25.77 32.71 28.54
N SER A 178 -25.33 33.97 28.59
CA SER A 178 -24.02 34.36 29.11
C SER A 178 -23.99 34.52 30.64
N LYS A 179 -25.12 34.37 31.35
CA LYS A 179 -25.19 34.55 32.82
C LYS A 179 -25.05 33.22 33.54
N SER A 180 -24.26 33.20 34.61
CA SER A 180 -24.00 32.01 35.43
C SER A 180 -24.86 31.93 36.69
N THR A 181 -25.54 33.02 37.06
CA THR A 181 -26.38 33.07 38.28
C THR A 181 -27.82 33.43 37.95
N THR A 182 -28.76 32.92 38.76
CA THR A 182 -30.18 33.26 38.61
C THR A 182 -30.45 34.73 38.92
N ALA A 183 -29.66 35.37 39.77
CA ALA A 183 -29.77 36.80 40.07
C ALA A 183 -29.42 37.67 38.84
N ASP A 184 -28.34 37.34 38.14
CA ASP A 184 -27.95 38.03 36.91
C ASP A 184 -28.95 37.79 35.79
N MET A 185 -29.50 36.58 35.68
CA MET A 185 -30.58 36.27 34.72
C MET A 185 -31.84 37.10 35.01
N ARG A 186 -32.25 37.22 36.27
CA ARG A 186 -33.38 38.09 36.66
C ARG A 186 -33.13 39.55 36.33
N THR A 187 -31.89 40.01 36.47
CA THR A 187 -31.47 41.37 36.11
C THR A 187 -31.61 41.61 34.60
N VAL A 188 -31.16 40.67 33.77
CA VAL A 188 -31.30 40.73 32.31
C VAL A 188 -32.77 40.75 31.88
N LEU A 189 -33.63 40.02 32.58
CA LEU A 189 -35.07 39.99 32.35
C LEU A 189 -35.81 41.17 33.00
N ALA A 190 -35.10 42.09 33.66
CA ALA A 190 -35.66 43.23 34.41
C ALA A 190 -36.74 42.83 35.43
N LEU A 191 -36.58 41.67 36.08
CA LEU A 191 -37.54 41.15 37.05
C LEU A 191 -37.40 41.88 38.41
N GLY A 192 -38.51 42.45 38.89
CA GLY A 192 -38.55 43.16 40.18
C GLY A 192 -38.56 42.22 41.40
N SER A 193 -38.31 42.78 42.59
CA SER A 193 -38.26 41.99 43.84
C SER A 193 -39.54 41.20 44.13
N ALA A 194 -40.69 41.68 43.64
CA ALA A 194 -41.96 40.97 43.77
C ALA A 194 -41.97 39.59 43.09
N SER A 195 -41.26 39.41 41.96
CA SER A 195 -41.21 38.14 41.23
C SER A 195 -40.41 37.06 41.95
N GLN A 196 -39.72 37.41 43.04
CA GLN A 196 -38.90 36.51 43.86
C GLN A 196 -39.63 36.10 45.15
N ARG A 197 -40.83 36.62 45.39
CA ARG A 197 -41.62 36.38 46.60
C ARG A 197 -42.73 35.37 46.31
N ASP A 198 -42.93 34.44 47.23
CA ASP A 198 -44.08 33.53 47.20
C ASP A 198 -45.39 34.31 47.43
N VAL A 199 -46.51 33.73 46.98
CA VAL A 199 -47.86 34.23 47.31
C VAL A 199 -48.31 33.60 48.63
N GLY A 200 -48.84 34.42 49.55
CA GLY A 200 -49.34 33.93 50.84
C GLY A 200 -49.49 35.03 51.89
N SER A 201 -49.70 34.63 53.14
CA SER A 201 -50.02 35.52 54.28
C SER A 201 -48.84 35.78 55.23
N SER A 202 -47.66 35.20 54.95
CA SER A 202 -46.46 35.40 55.78
C SER A 202 -45.75 36.72 55.46
N SER A 203 -44.95 37.21 56.41
CA SER A 203 -44.15 38.43 56.21
C SER A 203 -43.22 38.28 55.00
N GLY A 204 -43.19 39.27 54.11
CA GLY A 204 -42.35 39.23 52.92
C GLY A 204 -42.90 38.39 51.76
N GLN A 205 -44.16 37.95 51.80
CA GLN A 205 -44.87 37.35 50.65
C GLN A 205 -45.68 38.40 49.88
N ILE A 206 -46.10 38.05 48.65
CA ILE A 206 -47.13 38.78 47.93
C ILE A 206 -48.48 38.40 48.56
N PRO A 207 -49.30 39.36 49.04
CA PRO A 207 -50.59 39.04 49.65
C PRO A 207 -51.47 38.21 48.71
N ASP A 208 -51.94 37.07 49.21
CA ASP A 208 -52.96 36.29 48.53
C ASP A 208 -54.27 37.12 48.49
N MET A 209 -54.91 37.19 47.32
CA MET A 209 -56.07 38.05 47.05
C MET A 209 -57.30 37.66 47.89
N GLY A 210 -57.28 36.48 48.52
CA GLY A 210 -58.29 36.02 49.49
C GLY A 210 -57.98 36.32 50.96
N TYR A 211 -56.76 36.76 51.31
CA TYR A 211 -56.37 36.97 52.71
C TYR A 211 -55.37 38.12 52.86
N PHE A 212 -55.87 39.31 53.19
CA PHE A 212 -55.05 40.45 53.62
C PHE A 212 -54.93 40.43 55.14
N THR A 213 -53.71 40.32 55.65
CA THR A 213 -53.46 40.35 57.10
C THR A 213 -53.94 41.69 57.68
N SER A 214 -54.81 41.64 58.71
CA SER A 214 -55.30 42.82 59.42
C SER A 214 -54.48 43.05 60.69
N SER A 215 -53.84 44.21 60.85
CA SER A 215 -53.19 44.58 62.11
C SER A 215 -54.23 45.18 63.07
N LYS A 216 -54.64 44.42 64.09
CA LYS A 216 -55.65 44.84 65.10
C LYS A 216 -55.04 45.55 66.33
N SER A 217 -53.73 45.81 66.32
CA SER A 217 -52.98 46.29 67.50
C SER A 217 -52.88 47.82 67.61
N LEU A 218 -53.25 48.56 66.54
CA LEU A 218 -53.26 50.02 66.51
C LEU A 218 -54.66 50.50 66.08
N THR A 219 -55.19 51.54 66.73
CA THR A 219 -56.46 52.16 66.33
C THR A 219 -56.30 52.82 64.96
N GLY A 220 -57.11 52.40 63.97
CA GLY A 220 -57.05 52.91 62.61
C GLY A 220 -58.08 52.22 61.71
N TYR A 221 -58.04 52.54 60.41
CA TYR A 221 -58.88 51.92 59.39
C TYR A 221 -58.02 51.15 58.38
N GLN A 222 -58.51 50.01 57.90
CA GLN A 222 -57.88 49.22 56.83
C GLN A 222 -58.81 49.18 55.61
N VAL A 223 -58.35 49.73 54.50
CA VAL A 223 -59.06 49.63 53.22
C VAL A 223 -58.64 48.35 52.52
N LEU A 224 -59.58 47.43 52.31
CA LEU A 224 -59.36 46.22 51.53
C LEU A 224 -59.50 46.52 50.03
N PRO A 225 -58.88 45.76 49.13
CA PRO A 225 -58.93 46.02 47.68
C PRO A 225 -60.34 46.03 47.06
N GLY A 226 -61.33 45.41 47.72
CA GLY A 226 -62.74 45.49 47.36
C GLY A 226 -63.43 46.81 47.76
N GLY A 227 -62.69 47.79 48.29
CA GLY A 227 -63.22 49.08 48.76
C GLY A 227 -63.88 49.05 50.14
N VAL A 228 -63.93 47.87 50.78
CA VAL A 228 -64.45 47.71 52.14
C VAL A 228 -63.45 48.27 53.15
N ILE A 229 -63.93 49.10 54.08
CA ILE A 229 -63.13 49.68 55.16
C ILE A 229 -63.50 48.97 56.46
N LEU A 230 -62.50 48.37 57.11
CA LEU A 230 -62.59 47.76 58.44
C LEU A 230 -61.93 48.64 59.50
#